data_AF-A0A968WJY1-F1
#
_entry.id   AF-A0A968WJY1-F1
#
_cell.length_a   1.000
_cell.length_b   1.000
_cell.length_c   1.000
_cell.angle_alpha   90.00
_cell.angle_beta   90.00
_cell.angle_gamma   90.00
#
_symmetry.space_group_name_H-M   'P 1'
#
loop_
_entity.id
_entity.type
_entity.pdbx_description
1 polymer ?
#
loop_
_entity_poly.entity_id
_entity_poly.type
_entity_poly.pdbx_seq_one_letter_code
_entity_poly.pdbx_strand_id
1 'polypeptide(L)'
;MQEAFIIYLWQFQYFNKRELRTADGQPVTIVHKGLNNPYSGPDFTNARIRIGDVEWVGNIEMHVFSSSWMDHRHHFDKAYDTVVLHVVWKNDRSVARLDG
;
A
#
# COMPACT_ATOMS: atom_id res chain seq x y z
N MET A 1 14.99 -0.89 9.98
CA MET A 1 13.97 -1.82 9.44
C MET A 1 14.11 -1.85 7.92
N GLN A 2 13.82 -2.96 7.27
CA GLN A 2 13.94 -3.10 5.80
C GLN A 2 12.56 -3.33 5.19
N GLU A 3 12.34 -2.86 3.96
CA GLU A 3 11.08 -3.01 3.23
C GLU A 3 10.70 -4.48 3.03
N ALA A 4 11.69 -5.34 2.77
CA ALA A 4 11.51 -6.79 2.65
C ALA A 4 10.79 -7.42 3.86
N PHE A 5 10.98 -6.86 5.06
CA PHE A 5 10.27 -7.33 6.25
C PHE A 5 8.78 -6.94 6.23
N ILE A 6 8.46 -5.72 5.79
CA ILE A 6 7.08 -5.23 5.66
C ILE A 6 6.34 -6.04 4.58
N ILE A 7 7.00 -6.26 3.45
CA ILE A 7 6.52 -7.11 2.34
C ILE A 7 6.27 -8.54 2.84
N TYR A 8 7.17 -9.11 3.63
CA TYR A 8 7.00 -10.42 4.25
C TYR A 8 5.77 -10.47 5.17
N LEU A 9 5.61 -9.50 6.07
CA LEU A 9 4.45 -9.43 6.96
C LEU A 9 3.14 -9.33 6.18
N TRP A 10 3.09 -8.57 5.08
CA TRP A 10 1.94 -8.49 4.20
C TRP A 10 1.70 -9.79 3.44
N GLN A 11 2.73 -10.36 2.83
CA GLN A 11 2.62 -11.60 2.08
C GLN A 11 2.03 -12.72 2.94
N PHE A 12 2.43 -12.84 4.20
CA PHE A 12 1.91 -13.90 5.08
C PHE A 12 0.78 -13.43 6.00
N GLN A 13 0.41 -12.15 5.91
CA GLN A 13 -0.65 -11.52 6.72
C GLN A 13 -0.42 -11.69 8.23
N TYR A 14 0.84 -11.61 8.66
CA TYR A 14 1.30 -11.79 10.05
C TYR A 14 1.20 -10.50 10.88
N PHE A 15 -0.01 -9.95 10.97
CA PHE A 15 -0.31 -8.78 11.78
C PHE A 15 -1.78 -8.83 12.22
N ASN A 16 -2.14 -8.02 13.21
CA ASN A 16 -3.51 -7.94 13.69
C ASN A 16 -4.38 -7.20 12.65
N LYS A 17 -5.42 -7.86 12.16
CA LYS A 17 -6.33 -7.35 11.13
C LYS A 17 -7.68 -6.87 11.67
N ARG A 18 -7.92 -6.91 12.99
CA ARG A 18 -9.25 -6.66 13.58
C ARG A 18 -9.74 -5.23 13.41
N GLU A 19 -8.85 -4.26 13.48
CA GLU A 19 -9.20 -2.83 13.50
C GLU A 19 -8.26 -1.99 12.64
N LEU A 20 -7.96 -2.48 11.43
CA LEU A 20 -7.13 -1.71 10.49
C LEU A 20 -7.85 -0.42 10.11
N ARG A 21 -7.08 0.67 10.09
CA ARG A 21 -7.56 1.99 9.67
C ARG A 21 -6.52 2.69 8.82
N THR A 22 -6.97 3.54 7.91
CA THR A 22 -6.12 4.50 7.20
C THR A 22 -5.64 5.61 8.14
N ALA A 23 -4.70 6.43 7.67
CA ALA A 23 -4.17 7.56 8.44
C ALA A 23 -5.25 8.62 8.80
N ASP A 24 -6.31 8.73 8.00
CA ASP A 24 -7.48 9.59 8.24
C ASP A 24 -8.63 8.86 8.96
N GLY A 25 -8.42 7.61 9.40
CA GLY A 25 -9.34 6.90 10.29
C GLY A 25 -10.40 6.02 9.62
N GLN A 26 -10.44 5.95 8.30
CA GLN A 26 -11.35 5.07 7.56
C GLN A 26 -11.05 3.59 7.88
N PRO A 27 -12.07 2.75 8.13
CA PRO A 27 -11.87 1.33 8.36
C PRO A 27 -11.32 0.66 7.09
N VAL A 28 -10.36 -0.25 7.27
CA VAL A 28 -9.74 -1.01 6.18
C VAL A 28 -10.02 -2.50 6.36
N THR A 29 -10.50 -3.15 5.31
CA THR A 29 -10.61 -4.62 5.25
C THR A 29 -9.83 -5.14 4.06
N ILE A 30 -8.92 -6.09 4.32
CA ILE A 30 -8.16 -6.78 3.27
C ILE A 30 -9.01 -7.92 2.73
N VAL A 31 -9.69 -7.71 1.59
CA VAL A 31 -10.50 -8.75 0.92
C VAL A 31 -9.59 -9.73 0.16
N HIS A 32 -8.61 -9.18 -0.56
CA HIS A 32 -7.53 -9.92 -1.21
C HIS A 32 -6.23 -9.11 -1.11
N LYS A 33 -5.17 -9.69 -0.54
CA LYS A 33 -3.87 -9.02 -0.31
C LYS A 33 -3.13 -8.65 -1.61
N GLY A 34 -3.57 -9.18 -2.75
CA GLY A 34 -2.86 -9.11 -4.03
C GLY A 34 -1.90 -10.27 -4.25
N LEU A 35 -1.30 -10.31 -5.43
CA LEU A 35 -0.26 -11.24 -5.85
C LEU A 35 1.10 -10.54 -5.74
N ASN A 36 2.07 -11.18 -5.09
CA ASN A 36 3.44 -10.66 -5.02
C ASN A 36 3.97 -10.44 -6.45
N ASN A 37 4.49 -9.25 -6.72
CA ASN A 37 5.12 -8.89 -7.98
C ASN A 37 6.65 -8.97 -7.84
N PRO A 38 7.32 -9.99 -8.42
CA PRO A 38 8.78 -10.10 -8.38
C PRO A 38 9.49 -9.20 -9.42
N TYR A 39 8.73 -8.44 -10.19
CA TYR A 39 9.23 -7.56 -11.25
C TYR A 39 9.13 -6.09 -10.84
N SER A 40 9.49 -5.18 -11.74
CA SER A 40 9.35 -3.75 -11.51
C SER A 40 7.90 -3.32 -11.35
N GLY A 41 7.69 -2.16 -10.73
CA GLY A 41 6.37 -1.60 -10.43
C GLY A 41 5.97 -1.92 -8.98
N PRO A 42 4.66 -1.88 -8.67
CA PRO A 42 4.20 -2.03 -7.30
C PRO A 42 4.48 -3.41 -6.70
N ASP A 43 4.68 -3.49 -5.39
CA ASP A 43 5.00 -4.73 -4.66
C ASP A 43 3.94 -5.85 -4.82
N PHE A 44 2.66 -5.48 -4.84
CA PHE A 44 1.56 -6.43 -5.07
C PHE A 44 0.58 -5.92 -6.12
N THR A 45 0.10 -6.84 -6.95
CA THR A 45 -0.89 -6.57 -8.00
C THR A 45 -2.23 -7.23 -7.72
N ASN A 46 -3.32 -6.72 -8.31
CA ASN A 46 -4.66 -7.32 -8.21
C ASN A 46 -5.14 -7.54 -6.76
N ALA A 47 -4.84 -6.58 -5.89
CA ALA A 47 -5.40 -6.53 -4.56
C ALA A 47 -6.86 -6.07 -4.59
N ARG A 48 -7.62 -6.49 -3.57
CA ARG A 48 -8.98 -6.03 -3.30
C ARG A 48 -9.03 -5.54 -1.87
N ILE A 49 -9.20 -4.24 -1.68
CA ILE A 49 -9.17 -3.60 -0.37
C ILE A 49 -10.46 -2.81 -0.21
N ARG A 50 -11.17 -3.02 0.90
CA ARG A 50 -12.30 -2.18 1.25
C ARG A 50 -11.83 -1.08 2.20
N ILE A 51 -12.09 0.17 1.83
CA ILE A 51 -11.77 1.36 2.62
C ILE A 51 -13.09 2.12 2.83
N GLY A 52 -13.55 2.22 4.07
CA GLY A 52 -14.91 2.66 4.35
C GLY A 52 -15.93 1.72 3.69
N ASP A 53 -16.85 2.28 2.90
CA ASP A 53 -17.88 1.54 2.17
C ASP A 53 -17.48 1.18 0.73
N VAL A 54 -16.29 1.60 0.27
CA VAL A 54 -15.83 1.41 -1.11
C VAL A 54 -14.85 0.25 -1.18
N GLU A 55 -15.07 -0.67 -2.12
CA GLU A 55 -14.12 -1.71 -2.47
C GLU A 55 -13.28 -1.30 -3.68
N TRP A 56 -11.97 -1.19 -3.46
CA TRP A 56 -10.97 -0.84 -4.46
C TRP A 56 -10.30 -2.07 -5.04
N VAL A 57 -10.09 -2.07 -6.34
CA VAL A 57 -9.29 -3.06 -7.07
C VAL A 57 -8.07 -2.35 -7.63
N GLY A 58 -6.88 -2.83 -7.29
CA GLY A 58 -5.64 -2.20 -7.77
C GLY A 58 -4.39 -2.81 -7.15
N ASN A 59 -3.34 -2.02 -7.10
CA ASN A 59 -2.02 -2.42 -6.64
C ASN A 59 -1.75 -1.93 -5.21
N ILE A 60 -0.76 -2.53 -4.56
CA ILE A 60 -0.29 -2.12 -3.24
C ILE A 60 1.20 -1.86 -3.33
N GLU A 61 1.59 -0.76 -2.71
CA GLU A 61 2.99 -0.38 -2.57
C GLU A 61 3.36 -0.30 -1.09
N MET A 62 4.59 -0.69 -0.75
CA MET A 62 5.04 -0.79 0.62
C MET A 62 6.39 -0.11 0.82
N HIS A 63 6.51 0.66 1.90
CA HIS A 63 7.76 1.35 2.24
C HIS A 63 7.98 1.38 3.75
N VAL A 64 9.22 1.65 4.19
CA VAL A 64 9.45 1.96 5.61
C VAL A 64 8.85 3.32 5.97
N PHE A 65 9.03 4.31 5.10
CA PHE A 65 8.56 5.68 5.30
C PHE A 65 7.60 6.07 4.18
N SER A 66 6.57 6.86 4.49
CA SER A 66 5.71 7.44 3.45
C SER A 66 6.46 8.37 2.50
N SER A 67 7.48 9.09 2.97
CA SER A 67 8.30 9.97 2.13
C SER A 67 8.97 9.24 0.97
N SER A 68 9.23 7.93 1.10
CA SER A 68 9.86 7.09 0.08
C SER A 68 9.08 7.09 -1.24
N TRP A 69 7.78 7.38 -1.21
CA TRP A 69 6.99 7.58 -2.43
C TRP A 69 7.56 8.68 -3.35
N MET A 70 8.05 9.76 -2.73
CA MET A 70 8.68 10.86 -3.45
C MET A 70 10.14 10.55 -3.77
N ASP A 71 10.87 9.93 -2.83
CA ASP A 71 12.28 9.60 -2.99
C ASP A 71 12.51 8.63 -4.16
N HIS A 72 11.59 7.67 -4.34
CA HIS A 72 11.60 6.74 -5.47
C HIS A 72 10.94 7.30 -6.74
N ARG A 73 10.40 8.53 -6.67
CA ARG A 73 9.74 9.24 -7.78
C ARG A 73 8.51 8.53 -8.35
N HIS A 74 7.79 7.77 -7.52
CA HIS A 74 6.56 7.08 -7.94
C HIS A 74 5.46 8.05 -8.42
N HIS A 75 5.43 9.27 -7.89
CA HIS A 75 4.55 10.35 -8.35
C HIS A 75 4.77 10.78 -9.82
N PHE A 76 5.85 10.35 -10.47
CA PHE A 76 6.10 10.57 -11.91
C PHE A 76 5.99 9.29 -12.73
N ASP A 77 5.73 8.14 -12.11
CA ASP A 77 5.71 6.85 -12.76
C ASP A 77 4.29 6.29 -12.82
N LYS A 78 3.75 6.21 -14.04
CA LYS A 78 2.39 5.73 -14.32
C LYS A 78 2.14 4.29 -13.87
N ALA A 79 3.18 3.49 -13.65
CA ALA A 79 3.02 2.15 -13.09
C ALA A 79 2.41 2.16 -11.68
N TYR A 80 2.49 3.30 -10.98
CA TYR A 80 2.01 3.48 -9.61
C TYR A 80 0.65 4.19 -9.51
N ASP A 81 0.10 4.68 -10.62
CA ASP A 81 -1.23 5.34 -10.65
C ASP A 81 -2.35 4.38 -10.17
N THR A 82 -2.16 3.07 -10.35
CA THR A 82 -3.10 2.03 -9.91
C THR A 82 -2.91 1.57 -8.47
N VAL A 83 -2.00 2.17 -7.70
CA VAL A 83 -1.82 1.86 -6.27
C VAL A 83 -3.02 2.39 -5.49
N VAL A 84 -3.77 1.48 -4.87
CA VAL A 84 -4.97 1.79 -4.08
C VAL A 84 -4.70 1.78 -2.57
N LEU A 85 -3.53 1.29 -2.16
CA LEU A 85 -3.10 1.29 -0.77
C LEU A 85 -1.57 1.41 -0.69
N HIS A 86 -1.09 2.42 0.01
CA HIS A 86 0.33 2.57 0.37
C HIS A 86 0.51 2.15 1.83
N VAL A 87 1.16 1.02 2.06
CA VAL A 87 1.37 0.46 3.40
C VAL A 87 2.75 0.85 3.90
N VAL A 88 2.81 1.59 5.00
CA VAL A 88 4.08 2.08 5.55
C VAL A 88 4.28 1.68 7.00
N TRP A 89 5.54 1.47 7.39
CA TRP A 89 5.87 1.29 8.81
C TRP A 89 5.71 2.60 9.59
N LYS A 90 6.14 3.72 8.98
CA LYS A 90 6.00 5.06 9.56
C LYS A 90 5.44 6.02 8.52
N ASN A 91 4.27 6.58 8.83
CA ASN A 91 3.71 7.71 8.09
C ASN A 91 4.37 9.01 8.59
N ASP A 92 5.43 9.44 7.92
CA ASP A 92 6.24 10.60 8.25
C ASP A 92 5.97 11.83 7.38
N ARG A 93 5.20 11.68 6.29
CA ARG A 93 4.86 12.75 5.37
C ARG A 93 3.55 12.43 4.64
N SER A 94 2.69 13.42 4.48
CA SER A 94 1.55 13.30 3.58
C SER A 94 2.03 13.15 2.14
N VAL A 95 1.57 12.10 1.48
CA VAL A 95 1.83 11.80 0.07
C VAL A 95 0.50 11.56 -0.64
N ALA A 96 0.46 11.93 -1.91
CA ALA A 96 -0.72 11.76 -2.77
C ALA A 96 -0.27 11.36 -4.16
N ARG A 97 -1.19 10.73 -4.91
CA ARG A 97 -1.03 10.54 -6.35
C ARG A 97 -1.31 11.86 -7.08
N LEU A 98 -1.07 11.87 -8.39
CA LEU A 98 -1.30 13.05 -9.22
C LEU A 98 -2.77 13.51 -9.23
N ASP A 99 -3.71 12.58 -9.06
CA ASP A 99 -5.15 12.82 -9.09
C ASP A 99 -5.80 13.00 -7.69
N GLY A 100 -4.98 12.95 -6.63
CA GLY A 100 -5.43 13.04 -5.23
C GLY A 100 -5.78 11.70 -4.61
#